data_AF-A0A259D9P5-F1
#
_entry.id   AF-A0A259D9P5-F1
#
_cell.length_a   1.000
_cell.length_b   1.000
_cell.length_c   1.000
_cell.angle_alpha   90.00
_cell.angle_beta   90.00
_cell.angle_gamma   90.00
#
_symmetry.space_group_name_H-M   'P 1'
#
loop_
_entity.id
_entity.type
_entity.pdbx_description
1 polymer ?
#
loop_
_entity_poly.entity_id
_entity_poly.type
_entity_poly.pdbx_seq_one_letter_code
_entity_poly.pdbx_strand_id
1 'polypeptide(L)' 'MTEAKIRLYVDQALAAGQPVALDEAQANYLFNVMRLARGAGVRLFNGRDGEWLASVEQAGKRAGILRCETPKAPL' A
#
# COMPACT_ATOMS: atom_id res chain seq x y z
N MET A 1 -1.34 11.92 -13.02
CA MET A 1 -0.90 11.41 -11.70
C MET A 1 -2.07 10.65 -11.11
N THR A 2 -2.04 9.32 -11.12
CA THR A 2 -3.16 8.48 -10.71
C THR A 2 -3.31 8.58 -9.20
N GLU A 3 -4.28 9.37 -8.75
CA GLU A 3 -4.51 9.57 -7.33
C GLU A 3 -4.98 8.26 -6.70
N ALA A 4 -4.13 7.65 -5.86
CA ALA A 4 -4.48 6.44 -5.12
C ALA A 4 -5.65 6.72 -4.19
N LYS A 5 -6.87 6.29 -4.55
CA LYS A 5 -8.08 6.46 -3.72
C LYS A 5 -8.15 5.49 -2.54
N ILE A 6 -7.36 4.42 -2.58
CA ILE A 6 -7.39 3.36 -1.58
C ILE A 6 -6.46 3.72 -0.43
N ARG A 7 -6.99 3.64 0.79
CA ARG A 7 -6.26 3.83 2.03
C ARG A 7 -6.27 2.51 2.80
N LEU A 8 -5.09 1.97 3.05
CA LEU A 8 -4.90 0.73 3.79
C LEU A 8 -4.17 1.03 5.10
N TYR A 9 -4.76 0.57 6.20
CA TYR A 9 -4.08 0.58 7.50
C TYR A 9 -3.08 -0.57 7.56
N VAL A 10 -1.87 -0.27 8.04
CA VAL A 10 -0.82 -1.28 8.30
C VAL A 10 -0.20 -1.02 9.66
N ASP A 11 0.22 -2.09 10.36
CA ASP A 11 0.92 -1.97 11.65
C ASP A 11 2.46 -1.87 11.48
N GLN A 12 2.92 -2.04 10.23
CA GLN A 12 4.33 -1.97 9.85
C GLN A 12 4.82 -0.50 9.87
N ALA A 13 6.10 -0.29 10.19
CA ALA A 13 6.74 1.02 10.03
C ALA A 13 6.71 1.45 8.55
N LEU A 14 6.55 2.74 8.29
CA LEU A 14 6.52 3.29 6.93
C LEU A 14 7.76 4.16 6.71
N ALA A 15 8.58 3.77 5.74
CA ALA A 15 9.78 4.51 5.34
C ALA A 15 9.99 4.45 3.82
N ALA A 16 10.74 5.39 3.26
CA ALA A 16 10.99 5.44 1.83
C ALA A 16 11.71 4.17 1.34
N GLY A 17 11.17 3.54 0.30
CA GLY A 17 11.68 2.28 -0.25
C GLY A 17 11.35 1.04 0.58
N GLN A 18 10.67 1.17 1.72
CA GLN A 18 10.36 0.03 2.58
C GLN A 18 9.29 -0.88 1.95
N PRO A 19 9.56 -2.19 1.85
CA PRO A 19 8.55 -3.16 1.47
C PRO A 19 7.60 -3.42 2.65
N VAL A 20 6.30 -3.41 2.35
CA VAL A 20 5.22 -3.70 3.27
C VAL A 20 4.53 -4.96 2.77
N ALA A 21 4.64 -6.03 3.56
CA ALA A 21 4.01 -7.29 3.24
C ALA A 21 2.52 -7.20 3.57
N LEU A 22 1.68 -7.64 2.63
CA LEU A 22 0.24 -7.75 2.83
C LEU A 22 -0.10 -9.11 3.42
N ASP A 23 -0.99 -9.12 4.41
CA ASP A 23 -1.65 -10.36 4.83
C ASP A 23 -2.66 -10.85 3.77
N GLU A 24 -3.19 -12.05 3.96
CA GLU A 24 -4.14 -12.66 3.02
C GLU A 24 -5.42 -11.82 2.85
N ALA A 25 -5.91 -11.20 3.92
CA ALA A 25 -7.14 -10.40 3.87
C ALA A 25 -6.92 -9.10 3.09
N GLN A 26 -5.80 -8.43 3.32
CA GLN A 26 -5.39 -7.23 2.60
C GLN A 26 -5.10 -7.53 1.14
N ALA A 27 -4.38 -8.62 0.84
CA ALA A 27 -4.14 -9.06 -0.53
C ALA A 27 -5.44 -9.38 -1.27
N ASN A 28 -6.36 -10.10 -0.63
CA ASN A 28 -7.67 -10.41 -1.20
C ASN A 28 -8.48 -9.12 -1.48
N TYR A 29 -8.53 -8.21 -0.51
CA TYR A 29 -9.21 -6.92 -0.68
C TYR A 29 -8.60 -6.09 -1.81
N LEU A 30 -7.27 -5.95 -1.87
CA LEU A 30 -6.62 -5.12 -2.88
C LEU A 30 -6.68 -5.73 -4.28
N PHE A 31 -6.43 -7.03 -4.43
CA PHE A 31 -6.29 -7.66 -5.75
C PHE A 31 -7.57 -8.29 -6.29
N ASN A 32 -8.44 -8.85 -5.43
CA ASN A 32 -9.68 -9.46 -5.89
C ASN A 32 -10.86 -8.48 -5.84
N VAL A 33 -10.99 -7.70 -4.76
CA VAL A 33 -12.11 -6.75 -4.59
C VAL A 33 -11.84 -5.45 -5.35
N MET A 34 -10.71 -4.80 -5.07
CA MET A 34 -10.34 -3.53 -5.70
C MET A 34 -9.68 -3.71 -7.07
N ARG A 35 -9.31 -4.95 -7.45
CA ARG A 35 -8.70 -5.30 -8.75
C ARG A 35 -7.43 -4.51 -9.07
N LEU A 36 -6.62 -4.24 -8.06
CA LEU A 36 -5.33 -3.59 -8.25
C LEU A 36 -4.34 -4.51 -8.94
N ALA A 37 -3.54 -3.94 -9.83
CA ALA A 37 -2.45 -4.61 -10.50
C ALA A 37 -1.09 -4.06 -10.01
N ARG A 38 -0.01 -4.75 -10.37
CA ARG A 38 1.36 -4.25 -10.18
C ARG A 38 1.50 -2.83 -10.75
N GLY A 39 2.12 -1.94 -9.99
CA GLY A 39 2.26 -0.51 -10.32
C GLY A 39 1.07 0.36 -9.92
N ALA A 40 -0.02 -0.21 -9.40
CA ALA A 40 -1.11 0.59 -8.86
C ALA A 40 -0.69 1.29 -7.56
N GLY A 41 -1.13 2.54 -7.38
CA GLY A 41 -0.88 3.33 -6.17
C GLY A 41 -1.87 3.00 -5.05
N VAL A 42 -1.36 2.89 -3.83
CA VAL A 42 -2.09 2.64 -2.59
C VAL A 42 -1.58 3.61 -1.52
N ARG A 43 -2.46 4.20 -0.72
CA ARG A 43 -2.09 5.01 0.44
C ARG A 43 -1.98 4.12 1.67
N LEU A 44 -0.81 4.12 2.31
CA LEU A 44 -0.57 3.40 3.56
C LEU A 44 -0.58 4.37 4.72
N PHE A 45 -1.12 3.95 5.86
CA PHE A 45 -1.02 4.70 7.10
C PHE A 45 -0.99 3.74 8.29
N ASN A 46 -0.29 4.14 9.36
CA ASN A 46 -0.13 3.33 10.55
C ASN A 46 -0.37 4.10 11.87
N GLY A 47 -0.97 5.29 11.78
CA GLY A 47 -1.30 6.13 12.93
C GLY A 47 -0.12 6.81 13.63
N ARG A 48 1.14 6.50 13.25
CA ARG A 48 2.36 7.10 13.84
C ARG A 48 3.27 7.80 12.83
N ASP A 49 3.45 7.24 11.64
CA ASP A 49 4.38 7.70 10.61
C ASP A 49 3.70 8.58 9.54
N GLY A 50 2.40 8.84 9.71
CA GLY A 50 1.58 9.59 8.75
C GLY A 50 1.05 8.74 7.59
N GLU A 51 0.58 9.43 6.54
CA GLU A 51 0.12 8.81 5.30
C GLU A 51 1.28 8.73 4.30
N TRP A 52 1.47 7.57 3.68
CA TRP A 52 2.50 7.30 2.69
C TRP A 52 1.88 6.84 1.39
N LEU A 53 2.47 7.27 0.27
CA LEU A 53 2.15 6.68 -1.02
C LEU A 53 3.01 5.44 -1.22
N ALA A 54 2.38 4.33 -1.58
CA ALA A 54 3.04 3.09 -1.93
C ALA A 54 2.52 2.59 -3.29
N SER A 55 3.31 1.79 -3.97
CA SER A 55 2.91 1.10 -5.20
C SER A 55 2.95 -0.41 -5.03
N VAL A 56 2.08 -1.12 -5.76
CA VAL A 56 2.06 -2.58 -5.77
C VAL A 56 3.31 -3.09 -6.49
N GLU A 57 4.27 -3.63 -5.73
CA GLU A 57 5.47 -4.25 -6.28
C GLU A 57 5.19 -5.68 -6.74
N GLN A 58 4.44 -6.44 -5.91
CA GLN A 58 3.98 -7.79 -6.21
C GLN A 58 2.49 -7.95 -5.89
N ALA A 59 1.74 -8.50 -6.84
CA ALA A 59 0.32 -8.81 -6.69
C ALA A 59 0.12 -10.33 -6.75
N GLY A 60 -0.46 -10.91 -5.71
CA GLY A 60 -0.73 -12.34 -5.62
C GLY A 60 -2.03 -12.62 -4.87
N LYS A 61 -2.66 -13.77 -5.14
CA LYS A 61 -4.01 -14.07 -4.61
C LYS A 61 -4.08 -14.17 -3.08
N ARG A 62 -2.97 -14.56 -2.44
CA ARG A 62 -2.86 -14.76 -0.97
C ARG A 62 -1.78 -13.90 -0.31
N ALA A 63 -0.99 -13.19 -1.10
CA ALA A 63 0.15 -12.40 -0.63
C ALA A 63 0.42 -11.27 -1.62
N GLY A 64 1.01 -10.19 -1.13
CA GLY A 64 1.48 -9.10 -1.97
C GLY A 64 2.51 -8.26 -1.26
N ILE A 65 3.22 -7.46 -2.03
CA ILE A 65 4.21 -6.52 -1.51
C ILE A 65 3.87 -5.15 -2.06
N LEU A 66 3.74 -4.19 -1.14
CA LEU A 66 3.67 -2.77 -1.47
C LEU A 66 5.01 -2.14 -1.18
N ARG A 67 5.50 -1.29 -2.07
CA ARG A 67 6.71 -0.52 -1.86
C ARG A 67 6.34 0.91 -1.50
N CYS A 68 6.75 1.37 -0.33
CA CYS A 68 6.59 2.76 0.06
C CYS A 68 7.46 3.64 -0.85
N GLU A 69 6.86 4.65 -1.47
CA GLU A 69 7.55 5.56 -2.39
C GLU A 69 7.88 6.87 -1.67
N THR A 70 6.86 7.64 -1.31
CA THR A 70 7.02 8.98 -0.75
C THR A 70 6.06 9.23 0.41
N PRO A 71 6.51 9.88 1.50
CA PRO A 71 5.60 10.34 2.54
C PRO A 71 4.69 11.40 1.95
N LYS A 72 3.40 11.29 2.25
CA LYS A 72 2.44 12.33 1.92
C LYS A 72 2.40 13.28 3.11
N ALA A 73 3.22 14.31 3.06
CA ALA A 73 3.19 15.36 4.07
C ALA A 73 1.78 15.99 4.11
N PRO A 74 1.22 16.26 5.30
CA PRO A 74 0.07 17.15 5.39
C PRO A 74 0.48 18.52 4.81
N LEU A 75 -0.39 19.06 3.94
CA LEU A 75 -0.29 20.44 3.43
C LEU A 75 -0.29 21.44 4.59
#